data_AF-A0A7V5GVC6-F1
#
_entry.id   AF-A0A7V5GVC6-F1
#
_cell.length_a   1.000
_cell.length_b   1.000
_cell.length_c   1.000
_cell.angle_alpha   90.00
_cell.angle_beta   90.00
_cell.angle_gamma   90.00
#
_symmetry.space_group_name_H-M   'P 1'
#
loop_
_entity.id
_entity.type
_entity.pdbx_description
1 polymer ?
#
loop_
_entity_poly.entity_id
_entity_poly.type
_entity_poly.pdbx_seq_one_letter_code
_entity_poly.pdbx_strand_id
1 'polypeptide(L)'
;MLSKILDIKKDQKLKTKKGFTFIESLVFLFIFSLVTLTFYHVITVGTNLILVSKNSLGAVALANEKMEIIRNLKYNDVGVVGGACNGNIPQDEDVTENGRTYHVHTLATYIDDSFDGTLGGSPNDTAYEDYKIVKVTVSWNNGGTNKGEVSLSSQFVPHGLETVNPADGILSINIFSDQAGGAAVSGASVKITNSDLGFSETRQTDATGNIRIVGAKQSIQKYRIAISKSGYETVTTFPPYPKSSFKPVDVDASVVAGSLNTTNIIENKVA
;
A
#
# COMPACT_ATOMS: atom_id res chain seq x y z
N MET A 1 82.19 43.07 60.39
CA MET A 1 81.51 41.78 60.58
C MET A 1 80.30 42.01 61.48
N LEU A 2 79.10 42.20 60.90
CA LEU A 2 77.78 42.04 61.52
C LEU A 2 76.71 42.49 60.51
N SER A 3 76.25 41.54 59.71
CA SER A 3 75.01 41.60 58.93
C SER A 3 74.20 40.41 59.40
N LYS A 4 72.95 40.62 59.87
CA LYS A 4 71.85 39.65 59.87
C LYS A 4 70.56 40.40 60.25
N ILE A 5 69.66 40.63 59.30
CA ILE A 5 68.46 39.85 58.91
C ILE A 5 67.22 40.66 59.29
N LEU A 6 66.59 41.27 58.28
CA LEU A 6 65.21 41.74 58.36
C LEU A 6 64.29 40.53 58.13
N ASP A 7 63.36 40.33 59.04
CA ASP A 7 62.33 39.29 59.00
C ASP A 7 61.13 39.80 58.17
N ILE A 8 60.91 39.22 56.99
CA ILE A 8 59.77 39.56 56.12
C ILE A 8 58.67 38.53 56.34
N LYS A 9 57.68 38.87 57.18
CA LYS A 9 56.41 38.13 57.28
C LYS A 9 55.60 38.33 56.00
N LYS A 10 55.42 37.28 55.22
CA LYS A 10 54.54 37.24 54.05
C LYS A 10 53.10 36.96 54.50
N ASP A 11 52.27 37.99 54.49
CA ASP A 11 50.87 37.92 54.90
C ASP A 11 50.01 37.25 53.80
N GLN A 12 49.73 35.95 53.93
CA GLN A 12 48.87 35.23 52.99
C GLN A 12 47.39 35.39 53.38
N LYS A 13 46.68 36.32 52.72
CA LYS A 13 45.22 36.39 52.78
C LYS A 13 44.60 35.11 52.23
N LEU A 14 44.02 34.28 53.10
CA LEU A 14 43.17 33.15 52.73
C LEU A 14 41.94 33.67 51.98
N LYS A 15 41.87 33.45 50.66
CA LYS A 15 40.68 33.75 49.85
C LYS A 15 39.57 32.76 50.22
N THR A 16 38.51 33.23 50.86
CA THR A 16 37.27 32.46 51.04
C THR A 16 36.63 32.23 49.68
N LYS A 17 36.60 30.98 49.19
CA LYS A 17 35.81 30.64 48.00
C LYS A 17 34.34 30.67 48.39
N LYS A 18 33.55 31.58 47.80
CA LYS A 18 32.10 31.58 47.97
C LYS A 18 31.57 30.27 47.36
N GLY A 19 30.84 29.50 48.17
CA GLY A 19 30.16 28.28 47.73
C GLY A 19 28.96 28.61 46.83
N PHE A 20 28.49 27.61 46.11
CA PHE A 20 27.34 27.72 45.22
C PHE A 20 26.03 27.71 46.02
N THR A 21 25.03 28.47 45.59
CA THR A 21 23.72 28.48 46.27
C THR A 21 22.83 27.34 45.76
N PHE A 22 21.95 26.81 46.61
CA PHE A 22 21.05 25.71 46.23
C PHE A 22 20.14 26.07 45.06
N ILE A 23 19.68 27.34 45.01
CA ILE A 23 18.86 27.85 43.91
C ILE A 23 19.63 27.90 42.59
N GLU A 24 20.92 28.25 42.61
CA GLU A 24 21.76 28.28 41.42
C GLU A 24 21.98 26.87 40.86
N SER A 25 22.11 25.84 41.73
CA SER A 25 22.18 24.44 41.30
C SER A 25 20.89 23.98 40.65
N LEU A 26 19.75 24.38 41.21
CA LEU A 26 18.44 24.03 40.67
C LEU A 26 18.23 24.65 39.27
N VAL A 27 18.54 25.94 39.11
CA VAL A 27 18.43 26.64 37.83
C VAL A 27 19.38 26.03 36.80
N PHE A 28 20.62 25.73 37.20
CA PHE A 28 21.59 25.07 36.32
C PHE A 28 21.09 23.70 35.86
N LEU A 29 20.61 22.85 36.77
CA LEU A 29 20.08 21.52 36.42
C LEU A 29 18.85 21.61 35.52
N PHE A 30 17.96 22.57 35.78
CA PHE A 30 16.80 22.82 34.93
C PHE A 30 17.22 23.17 33.50
N ILE A 31 18.10 24.17 33.31
CA ILE A 31 18.59 24.58 31.98
C ILE A 31 19.35 23.42 31.32
N PHE A 32 20.20 22.71 32.07
CA PHE A 32 20.96 21.57 31.56
C PHE A 32 20.04 20.44 31.07
N SER A 33 18.96 20.15 31.81
CA SER A 33 17.99 19.12 31.41
C SER A 33 17.26 19.50 30.12
N LEU A 34 16.85 20.77 29.97
CA LEU A 34 16.20 21.26 28.75
C LEU A 34 17.13 21.15 27.52
N VAL A 35 18.38 21.57 27.67
CA VAL A 35 19.38 21.47 26.59
C VAL A 35 19.67 20.01 26.25
N THR A 36 19.80 19.13 27.23
CA THR A 36 20.07 17.70 26.99
C THR A 36 18.90 17.02 26.29
N LEU A 37 17.66 17.31 26.70
CA LEU A 37 16.45 16.76 26.08
C LEU A 37 16.28 17.22 24.64
N THR A 38 16.48 18.52 24.38
CA THR A 38 16.40 19.06 23.01
C THR A 38 17.44 18.43 22.10
N PHE A 39 18.69 18.29 22.56
CA PHE A 39 19.75 17.65 21.79
C PHE A 39 19.45 16.17 21.51
N TYR A 40 19.01 15.43 22.52
CA TYR A 40 18.61 14.03 22.36
C TYR A 40 17.48 13.86 21.35
N HIS A 41 16.48 14.76 21.39
CA HIS A 41 15.36 14.72 20.45
C HIS A 41 15.79 15.00 19.02
N VAL A 42 16.67 15.99 18.79
CA VAL A 42 17.22 16.31 17.47
C VAL A 42 18.01 15.13 16.89
N ILE A 43 18.85 14.47 17.69
CA ILE A 43 19.58 13.27 17.23
C ILE A 43 18.62 12.14 16.87
N THR A 44 17.59 11.91 17.69
CA THR A 44 16.61 10.84 17.43
C THR A 44 15.81 11.10 16.15
N VAL A 45 15.34 12.33 15.94
CA VAL A 45 14.63 12.70 14.71
C VAL A 45 15.54 12.63 13.49
N GLY A 46 16.77 13.15 13.60
CA GLY A 46 17.76 13.12 12.52
C GLY A 46 18.12 11.69 12.09
N THR A 47 18.35 10.80 13.05
CA THR A 47 18.63 9.38 12.76
C THR A 47 17.43 8.66 12.15
N ASN A 48 16.21 8.93 12.62
CA ASN A 48 14.99 8.39 12.01
C ASN A 48 14.82 8.84 10.55
N LEU A 49 15.08 10.12 10.25
CA LEU A 49 15.01 10.63 8.89
C LEU A 49 16.04 9.95 7.97
N ILE A 50 17.28 9.77 8.44
CA ILE A 50 18.33 9.07 7.69
C ILE A 50 17.91 7.62 7.40
N LEU A 51 17.32 6.94 8.40
CA LEU A 51 16.83 5.57 8.22
C LEU A 51 15.72 5.51 7.17
N VAL A 52 14.69 6.36 7.26
CA VAL A 52 13.59 6.42 6.28
C VAL A 52 14.14 6.68 4.87
N SER A 53 15.05 7.64 4.71
CA SER A 53 15.68 7.93 3.42
C SER A 53 16.48 6.75 2.87
N LYS A 54 17.27 6.07 3.71
CA LYS A 54 18.01 4.86 3.31
C LYS A 54 17.06 3.76 2.85
N ASN A 55 15.95 3.56 3.55
CA ASN A 55 14.97 2.54 3.24
C ASN A 55 14.25 2.85 1.92
N SER A 56 13.88 4.11 1.73
CA SER A 56 13.25 4.61 0.51
C SER A 56 14.16 4.42 -0.71
N LEU A 57 15.45 4.75 -0.60
CA LEU A 57 16.42 4.51 -1.68
C LEU A 57 16.54 3.02 -2.04
N GLY A 58 16.59 2.13 -1.04
CA GLY A 58 16.58 0.68 -1.26
C GLY A 58 15.28 0.19 -1.90
N ALA A 59 14.13 0.71 -1.46
CA ALA A 59 12.83 0.37 -2.03
C ALA A 59 12.69 0.84 -3.49
N VAL A 60 13.19 2.04 -3.81
CA VAL A 60 13.25 2.56 -5.20
C VAL A 60 14.15 1.66 -6.06
N ALA A 61 15.33 1.26 -5.57
CA ALA A 61 16.22 0.38 -6.30
C ALA A 61 15.56 -0.98 -6.59
N LEU A 62 14.96 -1.60 -5.57
CA LEU A 62 14.24 -2.87 -5.70
C LEU A 62 13.01 -2.75 -6.62
N ALA A 63 12.24 -1.67 -6.52
CA ALA A 63 11.10 -1.44 -7.40
C ALA A 63 11.55 -1.31 -8.87
N ASN A 64 12.67 -0.60 -9.12
CA ASN A 64 13.23 -0.51 -10.47
C ASN A 64 13.71 -1.87 -10.97
N GLU A 65 14.43 -2.63 -10.16
CA GLU A 65 14.86 -3.99 -10.51
C GLU A 65 13.67 -4.87 -10.93
N LYS A 66 12.61 -4.91 -10.10
CA LYS A 66 11.40 -5.66 -10.41
C LYS A 66 10.73 -5.14 -11.69
N MET A 67 10.67 -3.83 -11.89
CA MET A 67 10.10 -3.25 -13.10
C MET A 67 10.93 -3.58 -14.36
N GLU A 68 12.26 -3.61 -14.29
CA GLU A 68 13.13 -4.03 -15.39
C GLU A 68 12.95 -5.52 -15.73
N ILE A 69 12.81 -6.38 -14.73
CA ILE A 69 12.48 -7.80 -14.94
C ILE A 69 11.15 -7.91 -15.71
N ILE A 70 10.13 -7.16 -15.29
CA ILE A 70 8.80 -7.16 -15.94
C ILE A 70 8.90 -6.62 -17.37
N ARG A 71 9.71 -5.58 -17.61
CA ARG A 71 9.99 -5.02 -18.96
C ARG A 71 10.66 -6.00 -19.91
N ASN A 72 11.37 -6.99 -19.38
CA ASN A 72 12.01 -8.04 -20.17
C ASN A 72 11.10 -9.25 -20.43
N LEU A 73 9.88 -9.27 -19.89
CA LEU A 73 8.91 -10.35 -20.14
C LEU A 73 8.21 -10.16 -21.49
N LYS A 74 7.77 -11.28 -22.09
CA LYS A 74 6.84 -11.23 -23.21
C LYS A 74 5.52 -10.65 -22.73
N TYR A 75 4.81 -9.91 -23.59
CA TYR A 75 3.52 -9.29 -23.24
C TYR A 75 2.53 -10.26 -22.59
N ASN A 76 2.44 -11.51 -23.06
CA ASN A 76 1.55 -12.52 -22.50
C ASN A 76 1.95 -13.00 -21.09
N ASP A 77 3.23 -12.88 -20.73
CA ASP A 77 3.76 -13.26 -19.41
C ASP A 77 3.71 -12.09 -18.41
N VAL A 78 3.49 -10.85 -18.90
CA VAL A 78 3.26 -9.66 -18.07
C VAL A 78 1.89 -9.77 -17.42
N GLY A 79 1.87 -10.20 -16.17
CA GLY A 79 0.66 -10.44 -15.39
C GLY A 79 1.00 -11.11 -14.07
N VAL A 80 0.06 -11.07 -13.13
CA VAL A 80 0.25 -11.68 -11.82
C VAL A 80 -0.33 -13.09 -11.79
N VAL A 81 0.31 -13.98 -11.03
CA VAL A 81 -0.20 -15.33 -10.80
C VAL A 81 -1.51 -15.23 -10.02
N GLY A 82 -2.57 -15.84 -10.55
CA GLY A 82 -3.88 -15.83 -9.90
C GLY A 82 -4.65 -14.51 -10.06
N GLY A 83 -4.26 -13.65 -10.99
CA GLY A 83 -4.98 -12.43 -11.33
C GLY A 83 -5.82 -12.51 -12.62
N ALA A 84 -6.54 -11.43 -12.91
CA ALA A 84 -7.29 -11.23 -14.16
C ALA A 84 -6.31 -11.09 -15.32
N CYS A 85 -5.33 -10.21 -15.14
CA CYS A 85 -4.13 -10.19 -15.97
C CYS A 85 -3.21 -11.33 -15.55
N ASN A 86 -3.50 -12.54 -16.02
CA ASN A 86 -2.72 -13.72 -15.69
C ASN A 86 -1.31 -13.64 -16.31
N GLY A 87 -0.30 -13.98 -15.52
CA GLY A 87 1.09 -14.03 -15.97
C GLY A 87 1.98 -14.70 -14.93
N ASN A 88 3.29 -14.44 -15.01
CA ASN A 88 4.29 -15.18 -14.24
C ASN A 88 4.80 -14.43 -13.00
N ILE A 89 4.27 -13.24 -12.72
CA ILE A 89 4.76 -12.39 -11.64
C ILE A 89 4.06 -12.78 -10.33
N PRO A 90 4.79 -13.04 -9.22
CA PRO A 90 4.14 -13.23 -7.93
C PRO A 90 3.45 -11.93 -7.49
N GLN A 91 2.22 -12.04 -6.98
CA GLN A 91 1.49 -10.88 -6.46
C GLN A 91 2.17 -10.29 -5.22
N ASP A 92 2.65 -11.15 -4.33
CA ASP A 92 3.27 -10.77 -3.05
C ASP A 92 4.60 -11.52 -2.88
N GLU A 93 5.66 -10.80 -2.53
CA GLU A 93 7.01 -11.35 -2.35
C GLU A 93 7.77 -10.57 -1.26
N ASP A 94 8.38 -11.27 -0.31
CA ASP A 94 9.29 -10.65 0.65
C ASP A 94 10.74 -10.79 0.18
N VAL A 95 11.43 -9.67 0.05
CA VAL A 95 12.82 -9.60 -0.44
C VAL A 95 13.69 -8.98 0.64
N THR A 96 14.82 -9.62 0.97
CA THR A 96 15.78 -9.08 1.94
C THR A 96 17.02 -8.56 1.23
N GLU A 97 17.21 -7.24 1.27
CA GLU A 97 18.33 -6.53 0.66
C GLU A 97 19.06 -5.70 1.71
N ASN A 98 20.39 -5.77 1.73
CA ASN A 98 21.24 -5.02 2.69
C ASN A 98 20.83 -5.17 4.17
N GLY A 99 20.38 -6.37 4.56
CA GLY A 99 19.93 -6.68 5.93
C GLY A 99 18.57 -6.10 6.31
N ARG A 100 17.77 -5.67 5.32
CA ARG A 100 16.42 -5.15 5.50
C ARG A 100 15.44 -5.90 4.61
N THR A 101 14.33 -6.31 5.20
CA THR A 101 13.24 -6.96 4.49
C THR A 101 12.25 -5.94 3.96
N TYR A 102 11.93 -6.07 2.68
CA TYR A 102 10.94 -5.32 1.94
C TYR A 102 9.83 -6.25 1.50
N HIS A 103 8.60 -5.76 1.53
CA HIS A 103 7.44 -6.46 0.99
C HIS A 103 7.08 -5.85 -0.36
N VAL A 104 7.18 -6.65 -1.41
CA VAL A 104 6.86 -6.29 -2.79
C VAL A 104 5.46 -6.80 -3.10
N HIS A 105 4.56 -5.87 -3.45
CA HIS A 105 3.23 -6.15 -3.92
C HIS A 105 3.09 -5.68 -5.37
N THR A 106 2.79 -6.60 -6.28
CA THR A 106 2.58 -6.30 -7.71
C THR A 106 1.11 -6.47 -8.07
N LEU A 107 0.57 -5.47 -8.76
CA LEU A 107 -0.76 -5.51 -9.36
C LEU A 107 -0.63 -5.33 -10.87
N ALA A 108 -1.26 -6.20 -11.64
CA ALA A 108 -1.35 -6.09 -13.09
C ALA A 108 -2.83 -6.00 -13.51
N THR A 109 -3.16 -5.03 -14.35
CA THR A 109 -4.54 -4.77 -14.77
C THR A 109 -4.62 -4.53 -16.27
N TYR A 110 -5.55 -5.20 -16.95
CA TYR A 110 -6.00 -4.77 -18.27
C TYR A 110 -6.74 -3.44 -18.17
N ILE A 111 -6.57 -2.62 -19.19
CA ILE A 111 -7.25 -1.35 -19.37
C ILE A 111 -8.09 -1.43 -20.64
N ASP A 112 -9.34 -0.99 -20.50
CA ASP A 112 -10.33 -0.76 -21.55
C ASP A 112 -10.41 0.76 -21.74
N ASP A 113 -9.71 1.25 -22.75
CA ASP A 113 -9.40 2.63 -23.09
C ASP A 113 -10.44 3.17 -24.07
N SER A 114 -10.95 4.37 -23.80
CA SER A 114 -12.01 4.99 -24.61
C SER A 114 -11.64 5.40 -26.04
N PHE A 115 -10.37 5.24 -26.44
CA PHE A 115 -9.84 5.77 -27.69
C PHE A 115 -10.58 5.27 -28.95
N ASP A 116 -10.91 3.98 -29.02
CA ASP A 116 -11.60 3.35 -30.15
C ASP A 116 -12.93 2.69 -29.77
N GLY A 117 -13.32 2.77 -28.51
CA GLY A 117 -14.57 2.26 -27.98
C GLY A 117 -14.39 1.87 -26.53
N THR A 118 -15.40 1.22 -25.95
CA THR A 118 -15.20 0.41 -24.74
C THR A 118 -16.14 -0.77 -24.81
N LEU A 119 -15.93 -1.79 -23.98
CA LEU A 119 -16.91 -2.88 -23.90
C LEU A 119 -18.27 -2.37 -23.39
N GLY A 120 -19.29 -2.48 -24.24
CA GLY A 120 -20.63 -1.96 -24.00
C GLY A 120 -20.78 -0.45 -24.28
N GLY A 121 -19.74 0.19 -24.82
CA GLY A 121 -19.72 1.60 -25.21
C GLY A 121 -20.32 1.88 -26.59
N SER A 122 -20.13 3.12 -27.07
CA SER A 122 -20.50 3.55 -28.41
C SER A 122 -19.36 4.38 -29.03
N PRO A 123 -18.54 3.82 -29.94
CA PRO A 123 -18.66 2.48 -30.52
C PRO A 123 -18.42 1.36 -29.48
N ASN A 124 -19.10 0.23 -29.67
CA ASN A 124 -18.89 -0.96 -28.84
C ASN A 124 -17.63 -1.66 -29.31
N ASP A 125 -16.60 -1.66 -28.47
CA ASP A 125 -15.40 -2.40 -28.73
C ASP A 125 -15.47 -3.79 -28.09
N THR A 126 -15.09 -4.79 -28.88
CA THR A 126 -15.06 -6.21 -28.46
C THR A 126 -13.65 -6.67 -28.09
N ALA A 127 -12.62 -5.88 -28.42
CA ALA A 127 -11.21 -6.16 -28.14
C ALA A 127 -10.65 -5.30 -27.00
N TYR A 128 -11.50 -5.01 -26.00
CA TYR A 128 -11.36 -4.06 -24.90
C TYR A 128 -10.17 -4.27 -23.92
N GLU A 129 -9.27 -5.20 -24.20
CA GLU A 129 -8.07 -5.48 -23.42
C GLU A 129 -6.86 -4.79 -24.05
N ASP A 130 -6.93 -3.46 -24.20
CA ASP A 130 -6.02 -2.68 -25.06
C ASP A 130 -4.57 -2.76 -24.59
N TYR A 131 -4.37 -2.54 -23.30
CA TYR A 131 -3.04 -2.60 -22.69
C TYR A 131 -3.09 -3.00 -21.23
N LYS A 132 -1.91 -3.29 -20.68
CA LYS A 132 -1.73 -3.63 -19.28
C LYS A 132 -1.04 -2.49 -18.57
N ILE A 133 -1.51 -2.16 -17.37
CA ILE A 133 -0.74 -1.37 -16.41
C ILE A 133 -0.26 -2.33 -15.32
N VAL A 134 1.05 -2.32 -15.06
CA VAL A 134 1.62 -3.02 -13.91
C VAL A 134 2.11 -1.98 -12.91
N LYS A 135 1.66 -2.11 -11.66
CA LYS A 135 2.10 -1.32 -10.52
C LYS A 135 2.85 -2.22 -9.54
N VAL A 136 4.12 -1.90 -9.30
CA VAL A 136 4.95 -2.55 -8.28
C VAL A 136 5.02 -1.61 -7.08
N THR A 137 4.57 -2.06 -5.92
CA THR A 137 4.63 -1.33 -4.65
C THR A 137 5.60 -2.06 -3.72
N VAL A 138 6.63 -1.36 -3.25
CA VAL A 138 7.61 -1.88 -2.30
C VAL A 138 7.43 -1.16 -0.97
N SER A 139 7.09 -1.90 0.07
CA SER A 139 6.85 -1.37 1.41
C SER A 139 7.85 -1.91 2.43
N TRP A 140 8.09 -1.17 3.51
CA TRP A 140 8.99 -1.58 4.59
C TRP A 140 8.42 -1.24 5.96
N ASN A 141 8.89 -1.98 6.98
CA ASN A 141 8.45 -1.86 8.38
C ASN A 141 6.92 -1.89 8.51
N ASN A 142 6.26 -2.90 7.91
CA ASN A 142 4.80 -2.96 7.83
C ASN A 142 4.14 -2.81 9.22
N GLY A 143 3.42 -1.70 9.44
CA GLY A 143 2.79 -1.37 10.73
C GLY A 143 3.71 -0.86 11.86
N GLY A 144 5.02 -0.73 11.64
CA GLY A 144 6.01 -0.27 12.62
C GLY A 144 6.33 1.23 12.54
N THR A 145 7.27 1.67 13.40
CA THR A 145 7.88 3.01 13.28
C THR A 145 8.71 3.12 12.01
N ASN A 146 8.79 4.32 11.43
CA ASN A 146 9.52 4.57 10.18
C ASN A 146 9.04 3.71 8.99
N LYS A 147 7.75 3.35 8.95
CA LYS A 147 7.13 2.68 7.80
C LYS A 147 7.05 3.59 6.58
N GLY A 148 7.03 2.99 5.41
CA GLY A 148 6.83 3.70 4.15
C GLY A 148 6.72 2.74 3.00
N GLU A 149 6.39 3.31 1.84
CA GLU A 149 6.24 2.59 0.60
C GLU A 149 6.67 3.46 -0.58
N VAL A 150 7.04 2.80 -1.67
CA VAL A 150 7.32 3.41 -2.97
C VAL A 150 6.59 2.58 -4.01
N SER A 151 5.98 3.23 -5.00
CA SER A 151 5.37 2.52 -6.12
C SER A 151 5.87 3.01 -7.46
N LEU A 152 6.10 2.08 -8.39
CA LEU A 152 6.37 2.35 -9.80
C LEU A 152 5.26 1.72 -10.64
N SER A 153 4.82 2.44 -11.67
CA SER A 153 3.86 1.95 -12.64
C SER A 153 4.44 2.03 -14.05
N SER A 154 4.14 1.04 -14.89
CA SER A 154 4.50 1.04 -16.31
C SER A 154 3.36 0.47 -17.13
N GLN A 155 3.21 0.99 -18.34
CA GLN A 155 2.25 0.52 -19.34
C GLN A 155 2.93 -0.46 -20.29
N PHE A 156 2.20 -1.49 -20.69
CA PHE A 156 2.64 -2.55 -21.62
C PHE A 156 1.58 -2.72 -22.69
N VAL A 157 1.98 -2.58 -23.94
CA VAL A 157 1.09 -2.65 -25.11
C VAL A 157 1.33 -3.97 -25.84
N PRO A 158 0.28 -4.67 -26.32
CA PRO A 158 0.43 -5.89 -27.09
C PRO A 158 1.20 -5.61 -28.40
N HIS A 159 1.84 -6.64 -28.94
CA HIS A 159 2.43 -6.55 -30.26
C HIS A 159 1.38 -6.82 -31.34
N GLY A 160 1.19 -5.86 -32.25
CA GLY A 160 0.22 -5.97 -33.34
C GLY A 160 -1.11 -5.33 -33.01
N LEU A 161 -2.18 -5.81 -33.64
CA LEU A 161 -3.56 -5.37 -33.37
C LEU A 161 -4.10 -6.08 -32.13
N GLU A 162 -5.01 -5.43 -31.41
CA GLU A 162 -5.74 -6.06 -30.30
C GLU A 162 -6.52 -7.28 -30.77
N THR A 163 -6.63 -8.25 -29.88
CA THR A 163 -7.32 -9.51 -30.14
C THR A 163 -8.40 -9.75 -29.11
N VAL A 164 -9.60 -10.10 -29.57
CA VAL A 164 -10.71 -10.49 -28.70
C VAL A 164 -10.31 -11.73 -27.90
N ASN A 165 -10.47 -11.65 -26.58
CA ASN A 165 -10.32 -12.78 -25.68
C ASN A 165 -11.70 -13.39 -25.36
N PRO A 166 -12.08 -14.51 -26.00
CA PRO A 166 -13.45 -14.99 -26.00
C PRO A 166 -13.90 -15.62 -24.67
N ALA A 167 -12.98 -15.78 -23.72
CA ALA A 167 -13.26 -16.38 -22.41
C ALA A 167 -13.37 -15.34 -21.30
N ASP A 168 -13.05 -14.08 -21.57
CA ASP A 168 -12.94 -13.03 -20.55
C ASP A 168 -14.11 -12.05 -20.65
N GLY A 169 -14.37 -11.36 -19.55
CA GLY A 169 -15.35 -10.29 -19.44
C GLY A 169 -14.89 -9.24 -18.44
N ILE A 170 -15.75 -8.26 -18.17
CA ILE A 170 -15.49 -7.23 -17.16
C ILE A 170 -16.35 -7.50 -15.94
N LEU A 171 -15.74 -7.58 -14.76
CA LEU A 171 -16.44 -7.60 -13.47
C LEU A 171 -16.35 -6.21 -12.83
N SER A 172 -17.49 -5.55 -12.70
CA SER A 172 -17.64 -4.25 -12.03
C SER A 172 -18.35 -4.46 -10.69
N ILE A 173 -17.69 -4.05 -9.60
CA ILE A 173 -18.18 -4.20 -8.23
C ILE A 173 -18.42 -2.81 -7.66
N ASN A 174 -19.68 -2.45 -7.44
CA ASN A 174 -20.04 -1.18 -6.81
C ASN A 174 -20.34 -1.41 -5.33
N ILE A 175 -19.71 -0.60 -4.47
CA ILE A 175 -19.89 -0.65 -3.02
C ILE A 175 -20.39 0.70 -2.53
N PHE A 176 -21.55 0.68 -1.90
CA PHE A 176 -22.23 1.87 -1.39
C PHE A 176 -22.80 1.59 0.01
N SER A 177 -23.06 2.66 0.75
CA SER A 177 -23.61 2.58 2.11
C SER A 177 -25.06 3.05 2.16
N ASP A 178 -25.78 2.67 3.21
CA ASP A 178 -27.13 3.14 3.54
C ASP A 178 -27.24 4.63 3.92
N GLN A 179 -26.12 5.38 3.93
CA GLN A 179 -26.14 6.81 4.19
C GLN A 179 -27.00 7.55 3.15
N ALA A 180 -27.62 8.66 3.55
CA ALA A 180 -28.50 9.44 2.68
C ALA A 180 -27.85 9.73 1.31
N GLY A 181 -28.49 9.24 0.24
CA GLY A 181 -27.98 9.35 -1.14
C GLY A 181 -27.17 8.15 -1.63
N GLY A 182 -27.03 7.06 -0.86
CA GLY A 182 -26.31 5.87 -1.30
C GLY A 182 -24.81 6.13 -1.43
N ALA A 183 -24.20 6.74 -0.41
CA ALA A 183 -22.83 7.24 -0.50
C ALA A 183 -21.84 6.12 -0.83
N ALA A 184 -21.04 6.35 -1.88
CA ALA A 184 -19.98 5.46 -2.32
C ALA A 184 -18.98 5.17 -1.19
N VAL A 185 -18.59 3.91 -1.03
CA VAL A 185 -17.59 3.52 -0.04
C VAL A 185 -16.22 3.44 -0.70
N SER A 186 -15.49 4.56 -0.67
CA SER A 186 -14.13 4.65 -1.22
C SER A 186 -13.05 4.08 -0.30
N GLY A 187 -12.01 3.44 -0.83
CA GLY A 187 -10.92 2.85 -0.05
C GLY A 187 -11.34 1.66 0.83
N ALA A 188 -12.39 0.93 0.43
CA ALA A 188 -12.72 -0.37 1.02
C ALA A 188 -11.84 -1.46 0.41
N SER A 189 -11.33 -2.36 1.26
CA SER A 189 -10.51 -3.48 0.81
C SER A 189 -11.42 -4.60 0.36
N VAL A 190 -11.30 -4.98 -0.90
CA VAL A 190 -12.11 -6.02 -1.53
C VAL A 190 -11.21 -7.15 -1.97
N LYS A 191 -11.42 -8.32 -1.39
CA LYS A 191 -10.79 -9.57 -1.79
C LYS A 191 -11.74 -10.36 -2.68
N ILE A 192 -11.31 -10.61 -3.91
CA ILE A 192 -12.07 -11.37 -4.90
C ILE A 192 -11.37 -12.70 -5.13
N THR A 193 -12.10 -13.81 -4.99
CA THR A 193 -11.56 -15.16 -5.15
C THR A 193 -12.44 -16.02 -6.04
N ASN A 194 -11.83 -16.90 -6.81
CA ASN A 194 -12.50 -17.97 -7.52
C ASN A 194 -11.57 -19.20 -7.54
N SER A 195 -11.91 -20.20 -6.73
CA SER A 195 -11.08 -21.39 -6.49
C SER A 195 -10.84 -22.21 -7.75
N ASP A 196 -11.84 -22.30 -8.63
CA ASP A 196 -11.79 -23.14 -9.83
C ASP A 196 -10.81 -22.60 -10.87
N LEU A 197 -10.56 -21.28 -10.82
CA LEU A 197 -9.63 -20.58 -11.70
C LEU A 197 -8.28 -20.30 -11.02
N GLY A 198 -8.13 -20.64 -9.74
CA GLY A 198 -6.99 -20.21 -8.93
C GLY A 198 -6.88 -18.68 -8.81
N PHE A 199 -7.99 -17.97 -8.97
CA PHE A 199 -8.02 -16.51 -8.95
C PHE A 199 -8.12 -16.00 -7.51
N SER A 200 -7.27 -15.05 -7.13
CA SER A 200 -7.30 -14.38 -5.83
C SER A 200 -6.60 -13.04 -5.93
N GLU A 201 -7.37 -11.96 -6.05
CA GLU A 201 -6.86 -10.59 -6.03
C GLU A 201 -7.45 -9.80 -4.86
N THR A 202 -6.69 -8.82 -4.37
CA THR A 202 -7.21 -7.81 -3.43
C THR A 202 -7.03 -6.43 -4.03
N ARG A 203 -8.11 -5.65 -4.08
CA ARG A 203 -8.11 -4.27 -4.60
C ARG A 203 -8.79 -3.34 -3.61
N GLN A 204 -8.57 -2.04 -3.80
CA GLN A 204 -9.25 -1.00 -3.04
C GLN A 204 -10.26 -0.31 -3.95
N THR A 205 -11.44 0.03 -3.42
CA THR A 205 -12.42 0.83 -4.17
C THR A 205 -11.89 2.23 -4.46
N ASP A 206 -12.25 2.74 -5.64
CA ASP A 206 -11.92 4.11 -6.05
C ASP A 206 -12.77 5.17 -5.33
N ALA A 207 -12.65 6.44 -5.74
CA ALA A 207 -13.42 7.55 -5.17
C ALA A 207 -14.94 7.40 -5.36
N THR A 208 -15.37 6.59 -6.33
CA THR A 208 -16.78 6.30 -6.64
C THR A 208 -17.28 5.01 -5.99
N GLY A 209 -16.45 4.33 -5.19
CA GLY A 209 -16.81 3.07 -4.54
C GLY A 209 -16.82 1.90 -5.51
N ASN A 210 -16.21 2.03 -6.70
CA ASN A 210 -16.17 0.99 -7.71
C ASN A 210 -14.82 0.26 -7.73
N ILE A 211 -14.86 -1.00 -8.14
CA ILE A 211 -13.70 -1.76 -8.63
C ILE A 211 -14.08 -2.38 -9.96
N ARG A 212 -13.26 -2.11 -10.98
CA ARG A 212 -13.39 -2.71 -12.30
C ARG A 212 -12.24 -3.71 -12.53
N ILE A 213 -12.60 -4.95 -12.82
CA ILE A 213 -11.67 -6.03 -13.16
C ILE A 213 -11.91 -6.35 -14.63
N VAL A 214 -11.06 -5.80 -15.48
CA VAL A 214 -11.01 -6.09 -16.92
C VAL A 214 -10.19 -7.38 -17.13
N GLY A 215 -10.65 -8.26 -18.01
CA GLY A 215 -10.01 -9.56 -18.26
C GLY A 215 -10.33 -10.63 -17.21
N ALA A 216 -11.49 -10.53 -16.55
CA ALA A 216 -11.93 -11.59 -15.64
C ALA A 216 -12.47 -12.77 -16.46
N LYS A 217 -11.91 -13.97 -16.25
CA LYS A 217 -12.38 -15.20 -16.91
C LYS A 217 -13.85 -15.52 -16.61
N GLN A 218 -14.55 -16.06 -17.59
CA GLN A 218 -15.94 -16.46 -17.46
C GLN A 218 -16.12 -17.50 -16.34
N SER A 219 -17.04 -17.20 -15.43
CA SER A 219 -17.45 -18.12 -14.36
C SER A 219 -18.79 -17.70 -13.79
N ILE A 220 -19.70 -18.65 -13.56
CA ILE A 220 -21.07 -18.35 -13.14
C ILE A 220 -21.24 -18.63 -11.65
N GLN A 221 -21.48 -17.57 -10.88
CA GLN A 221 -21.73 -17.58 -9.44
C GLN A 221 -20.63 -18.27 -8.64
N LYS A 222 -19.37 -17.90 -8.92
CA LYS A 222 -18.17 -18.43 -8.24
C LYS A 222 -17.14 -17.36 -7.87
N TYR A 223 -17.33 -16.12 -8.30
CA TYR A 223 -16.49 -15.02 -7.85
C TYR A 223 -16.97 -14.59 -6.46
N ARG A 224 -16.29 -15.08 -5.44
CA ARG A 224 -16.55 -14.69 -4.05
C ARG A 224 -15.87 -13.38 -3.75
N ILE A 225 -16.65 -12.44 -3.23
CA ILE A 225 -16.22 -11.09 -2.88
C ILE A 225 -16.33 -10.94 -1.37
N ALA A 226 -15.23 -10.56 -0.72
CA ALA A 226 -15.18 -10.22 0.69
C ALA A 226 -14.70 -8.77 0.83
N ILE A 227 -15.48 -7.94 1.52
CA ILE A 227 -15.26 -6.50 1.65
C ILE A 227 -14.99 -6.20 3.11
N SER A 228 -13.99 -5.36 3.36
CA SER A 228 -13.68 -4.87 4.70
C SER A 228 -13.19 -3.43 4.67
N LYS A 229 -13.70 -2.62 5.59
CA LYS A 229 -13.22 -1.27 5.84
C LYS A 229 -13.41 -0.89 7.31
N SER A 230 -12.43 -0.18 7.88
CA SER A 230 -12.53 0.30 9.26
C SER A 230 -13.71 1.26 9.44
N GLY A 231 -14.55 1.00 10.45
CA GLY A 231 -15.78 1.76 10.71
C GLY A 231 -16.99 1.32 9.88
N TYR A 232 -16.84 0.25 9.10
CA TYR A 232 -17.89 -0.37 8.30
C TYR A 232 -18.04 -1.86 8.65
N GLU A 233 -19.19 -2.43 8.33
CA GLU A 233 -19.44 -3.86 8.47
C GLU A 233 -18.58 -4.66 7.48
N THR A 234 -18.34 -5.94 7.77
CA THR A 234 -17.69 -6.84 6.81
C THR A 234 -18.76 -7.54 6.00
N VAL A 235 -18.65 -7.48 4.68
CA VAL A 235 -19.61 -8.12 3.76
C VAL A 235 -18.92 -9.25 3.02
N THR A 236 -19.62 -10.37 2.82
CA THR A 236 -19.09 -11.49 2.04
C THR A 236 -20.20 -12.13 1.23
N THR A 237 -19.93 -12.39 -0.04
CA THR A 237 -20.86 -13.11 -0.92
C THR A 237 -20.80 -14.61 -0.69
N PHE A 238 -21.92 -15.30 -0.94
CA PHE A 238 -22.01 -16.75 -0.80
C PHE A 238 -22.64 -17.41 -2.03
N PRO A 239 -22.48 -18.73 -2.22
CA PRO A 239 -23.11 -19.42 -3.33
C PRO A 239 -24.64 -19.30 -3.24
N PRO A 240 -25.36 -19.31 -4.35
CA PRO A 240 -26.83 -19.32 -4.34
C PRO A 240 -27.39 -20.56 -3.63
N TYR A 241 -28.58 -20.44 -3.05
CA TYR A 241 -29.34 -21.62 -2.62
C TYR A 241 -29.71 -22.48 -3.85
N PRO A 242 -29.63 -23.82 -3.80
CA PRO A 242 -29.37 -24.67 -2.62
C PRO A 242 -27.90 -25.05 -2.40
N LYS A 243 -26.93 -24.42 -3.09
CA LYS A 243 -25.50 -24.69 -2.84
C LYS A 243 -25.08 -24.20 -1.45
N SER A 244 -25.66 -23.11 -0.98
CA SER A 244 -25.60 -22.67 0.41
C SER A 244 -26.78 -23.21 1.22
N SER A 245 -26.60 -23.33 2.54
CA SER A 245 -27.63 -23.80 3.48
C SER A 245 -28.72 -22.76 3.78
N PHE A 246 -28.55 -21.53 3.28
CA PHE A 246 -29.45 -20.41 3.47
C PHE A 246 -29.61 -19.65 2.14
N LYS A 247 -30.54 -18.68 2.08
CA LYS A 247 -30.63 -17.77 0.93
C LYS A 247 -29.82 -16.50 1.25
N PRO A 248 -28.60 -16.35 0.70
CA PRO A 248 -27.79 -15.16 0.97
C PRO A 248 -28.41 -13.91 0.33
N VAL A 249 -28.17 -12.76 0.94
CA VAL A 249 -28.49 -11.45 0.36
C VAL A 249 -27.59 -11.20 -0.85
N ASP A 250 -26.28 -11.33 -0.64
CA ASP A 250 -25.28 -11.18 -1.69
C ASP A 250 -24.79 -12.55 -2.17
N VAL A 251 -25.08 -12.87 -3.43
CA VAL A 251 -24.62 -14.10 -4.08
C VAL A 251 -23.26 -13.90 -4.74
N ASP A 252 -22.48 -14.96 -4.83
CA ASP A 252 -21.21 -14.97 -5.57
C ASP A 252 -21.44 -14.45 -7.00
N ALA A 253 -20.56 -13.57 -7.45
CA ALA A 253 -20.71 -12.88 -8.72
C ALA A 253 -20.49 -13.83 -9.91
N SER A 254 -21.07 -13.45 -11.05
CA SER A 254 -20.88 -14.12 -12.34
C SER A 254 -20.15 -13.20 -13.29
N VAL A 255 -19.28 -13.79 -14.10
CA VAL A 255 -18.69 -13.15 -15.26
C VAL A 255 -19.13 -13.95 -16.47
N VAL A 256 -19.81 -13.29 -17.40
CA VAL A 256 -20.12 -13.79 -18.74
C VAL A 256 -19.10 -13.22 -19.71
N ALA A 257 -18.59 -14.05 -20.62
CA ALA A 257 -17.61 -13.62 -21.61
C ALA A 257 -18.14 -12.51 -22.53
N GLY A 258 -17.27 -11.57 -22.90
CA GLY A 258 -17.59 -10.44 -23.76
C GLY A 258 -18.69 -9.53 -23.22
N SER A 259 -18.90 -9.50 -21.90
CA SER A 259 -19.94 -8.71 -21.25
C SER A 259 -19.40 -7.92 -20.06
N LEU A 260 -20.00 -6.75 -19.83
CA LEU A 260 -19.87 -6.02 -18.57
C LEU A 260 -20.84 -6.61 -17.54
N ASN A 261 -20.29 -7.20 -16.49
CA ASN A 261 -21.03 -7.83 -15.41
C ASN A 261 -20.94 -6.94 -14.17
N THR A 262 -22.08 -6.46 -13.70
CA THR A 262 -22.13 -5.54 -12.56
C THR A 262 -22.71 -6.23 -11.34
N THR A 263 -22.04 -6.10 -10.20
CA THR A 263 -22.57 -6.46 -8.88
C THR A 263 -22.59 -5.23 -7.98
N ASN A 264 -23.66 -5.11 -7.20
CA ASN A 264 -23.93 -3.98 -6.34
C ASN A 264 -24.04 -4.51 -4.92
N ILE A 265 -23.18 -4.06 -4.01
CA ILE A 265 -23.11 -4.55 -2.64
C ILE A 265 -23.23 -3.37 -1.67
N ILE A 266 -24.04 -3.56 -0.64
CA ILE A 266 -24.21 -2.58 0.43
C ILE A 266 -23.21 -2.89 1.55
N GLU A 267 -22.43 -1.89 1.96
CA GLU A 267 -21.55 -1.96 3.13
C GLU A 267 -21.86 -0.78 4.06
N ASN A 268 -22.52 -1.06 5.18
CA ASN A 268 -22.98 -0.03 6.11
C ASN A 268 -21.94 0.34 7.16
N LYS A 269 -22.04 1.55 7.71
CA LYS A 269 -21.21 1.95 8.83
C LYS A 269 -21.62 1.21 10.10
N VAL A 270 -20.64 0.82 10.90
CA VAL A 270 -20.90 0.31 12.24
C VAL A 270 -21.36 1.48 13.11
N ALA A 271 -22.42 1.26 13.90
CA ALA A 271 -23.00 2.25 14.81
C ALA A 271 -22.04 2.66 15.93
#